data_AF-A0A7U8C5A5-F1
#
_entry.id   AF-A0A7U8C5A5-F1
#
_cell.length_a   1.000
_cell.length_b   1.000
_cell.length_c   1.000
_cell.angle_alpha   90.00
_cell.angle_beta   90.00
_cell.angle_gamma   90.00
#
_symmetry.space_group_name_H-M   'P 1'
#
loop_
_entity.id
_entity.type
_entity.pdbx_description
1 polymer ?
#
loop_
_entity_poly.entity_id
_entity_poly.type
_entity_poly.pdbx_seq_one_letter_code
_entity_poly.pdbx_strand_id
1 'polypeptide(L)' 'MSSELLHELAIGFCLMLILEGIIPFLYPQRWRNLVQQLALVSNRSLRLMGLASMLLGVVALYIVN' A
#
# COMPACT_ATOMS: atom_id res chain seq x y z
N MET A 1 0.18 26.23 10.04
CA MET A 1 -0.59 25.43 9.06
C MET A 1 0.25 24.33 8.42
N SER A 2 1.46 24.60 7.91
CA SER A 2 2.32 23.53 7.33
C SER A 2 2.88 22.53 8.37
N SER A 3 3.11 22.96 9.61
CA SER A 3 3.57 22.10 10.71
C SER A 3 2.55 21.04 11.11
N GLU A 4 1.26 21.39 11.14
CA GLU A 4 0.16 20.48 11.47
C GLU A 4 0.00 19.39 10.40
N LEU A 5 0.05 19.76 9.11
CA LEU A 5 -0.06 18.80 8.01
C LEU A 5 1.08 17.77 8.01
N LEU A 6 2.31 18.21 8.25
CA LEU A 6 3.46 17.30 8.36
C LEU A 6 3.32 16.37 9.56
N HIS A 7 2.76 16.86 10.67
CA HIS A 7 2.50 16.05 11.85
C HIS A 7 1.43 14.99 11.59
N GLU A 8 0.31 15.36 10.97
CA GLU A 8 -0.77 14.43 10.60
C GLU A 8 -0.31 13.38 9.59
N LEU A 9 0.46 13.77 8.56
CA LEU A 9 1.05 12.83 7.60
C LEU A 9 2.04 11.89 8.27
N ALA A 10 2.87 12.38 9.19
CA ALA A 10 3.80 11.56 9.95
C ALA A 10 3.06 10.55 10.84
N ILE A 11 1.97 10.96 11.50
CA ILE A 11 1.12 10.05 12.29
C ILE A 11 0.48 8.99 11.39
N GLY A 12 -0.11 9.40 10.27
CA GLY A 12 -0.72 8.48 9.30
C GLY A 12 0.30 7.46 8.76
N PHE A 13 1.52 7.92 8.47
CA PHE A 13 2.61 7.06 8.04
C PHE A 13 3.05 6.08 9.15
N CYS A 14 3.18 6.54 10.38
CA CYS A 14 3.47 5.67 11.53
C CYS A 14 2.39 4.60 11.73
N LEU A 15 1.11 4.96 11.61
CA LEU A 15 0.00 4.00 11.70
C LEU A 15 0.02 2.99 10.55
N MET A 16 0.29 3.45 9.32
CA MET A 16 0.45 2.58 8.15
C MET A 16 1.58 1.56 8.37
N LEU A 17 2.73 1.98 8.90
CA LEU A 17 3.84 1.07 9.23
C LEU A 17 3.46 0.05 10.32
N ILE A 18 2.73 0.47 11.36
CA ILE A 18 2.25 -0.44 12.40
C ILE A 18 1.33 -1.49 11.77
N LEU A 19 0.35 -1.07 10.97
CA LEU A 19 -0.59 -1.98 10.30
C LEU A 19 0.11 -2.94 9.34
N GLU A 20 1.06 -2.44 8.55
CA GLU A 20 1.85 -3.24 7.61
C GLU A 20 2.75 -4.25 8.34
N GLY A 21 3.22 -3.92 9.55
CA GLY A 21 4.03 -4.80 10.40
C GLY A 21 3.26 -5.87 11.18
N ILE A 22 1.97 -5.68 11.44
CA ILE A 22 1.14 -6.64 12.22
C ILE A 22 1.06 -8.01 11.52
N ILE A 23 0.80 -8.04 10.21
CA ILE A 23 0.67 -9.28 9.43
C ILE A 23 1.98 -10.10 9.39
N PRO A 24 3.14 -9.55 9.03
CA PRO A 24 4.40 -10.28 9.03
C PRO A 24 4.84 -10.70 10.45
N PHE A 25 4.48 -9.94 11.49
CA PHE A 25 4.80 -10.28 12.88
C PHE A 25 3.94 -11.43 13.42
N LEU A 26 2.62 -11.37 13.24
CA LEU A 26 1.70 -12.40 13.73
C LEU A 26 1.73 -13.68 12.88
N TYR A 27 1.84 -13.55 11.56
CA TYR A 27 1.75 -14.68 10.62
C TYR A 27 2.87 -14.66 9.56
N PRO A 28 4.14 -14.84 9.96
CA PRO A 28 5.28 -14.73 9.06
C PRO A 28 5.22 -15.72 7.89
N GLN A 29 4.70 -16.93 8.10
CA GLN A 29 4.60 -17.94 7.06
C GLN A 29 3.55 -17.59 5.99
N ARG A 30 2.40 -17.02 6.41
CA ARG A 30 1.35 -16.58 5.47
C ARG A 30 1.85 -15.40 4.64
N TRP A 31 2.55 -14.46 5.27
CA TRP A 31 3.18 -13.34 4.57
C TRP A 31 4.17 -13.81 3.51
N ARG A 32 5.09 -14.73 3.84
CA ARG A 32 6.03 -15.30 2.85
C ARG A 32 5.32 -15.95 1.67
N ASN A 33 4.26 -16.72 1.93
CA ASN A 33 3.50 -17.37 0.87
C ASN A 33 2.83 -16.35 -0.06
N LEU A 34 2.28 -15.25 0.48
CA LEU A 34 1.72 -14.15 -0.32
C LEU A 34 2.78 -13.50 -1.21
N VAL A 35 3.96 -13.20 -0.64
CA VAL A 35 5.08 -12.61 -1.40
C VAL A 35 5.59 -13.58 -2.47
N GLN A 36 5.67 -14.88 -2.18
CA GLN A 36 6.05 -15.90 -3.16
C GLN A 36 5.02 -16.01 -4.30
N GLN A 37 3.73 -15.96 -3.99
CA GLN A 37 2.68 -15.93 -5.01
C GLN A 37 2.81 -14.69 -5.91
N LEU A 38 3.07 -13.53 -5.32
CA LEU A 38 3.31 -12.29 -6.08
C LEU A 38 4.58 -12.38 -6.94
N ALA A 39 5.64 -13.03 -6.45
CA ALA A 39 6.87 -13.24 -7.22
C ALA A 39 6.69 -14.19 -8.41
N LEU A 40 5.69 -15.08 -8.37
CA LEU A 40 5.31 -15.94 -9.50
C LEU A 40 4.47 -15.20 -10.55
N VAL A 41 3.89 -14.04 -10.20
CA VAL A 41 3.13 -13.22 -11.17
C VAL A 41 4.11 -12.54 -12.14
N SER A 42 3.78 -12.59 -13.43
CA SER A 42 4.63 -11.96 -14.44
C SER A 42 4.80 -10.45 -14.21
N ASN A 43 6.01 -9.94 -14.44
CA ASN A 43 6.33 -8.51 -14.34
C ASN A 43 5.43 -7.62 -15.22
N ARG A 44 4.82 -8.17 -16.28
CA ARG A 44 3.88 -7.44 -17.14
C ARG A 44 2.52 -7.28 -16.47
N SER A 45 2.00 -8.34 -15.86
CA SER A 45 0.73 -8.31 -15.13
C SER A 45 0.82 -7.41 -13.88
N LEU A 46 1.94 -7.47 -13.15
CA LEU A 46 2.17 -6.58 -11.99
C LEU A 46 2.17 -5.10 -12.39
N ARG A 47 2.83 -4.75 -13.50
CA ARG A 47 2.83 -3.37 -14.03
C ARG A 47 1.44 -2.92 -14.47
N LEU A 48 0.69 -3.77 -15.16
CA LEU A 48 -0.67 -3.43 -15.60
C LEU A 48 -1.61 -3.24 -14.40
N MET A 49 -1.51 -4.10 -13.39
CA MET A 49 -2.30 -4.00 -12.16
C MET A 49 -1.93 -2.73 -11.38
N GLY A 50 -0.64 -2.38 -11.32
CA GLY A 50 -0.16 -1.13 -10.75
C GLY A 50 -0.71 0.09 -11.49
N LEU A 51 -0.68 0.08 -12.84
CA LEU A 51 -1.25 1.16 -13.65
C LEU A 51 -2.76 1.30 -13.45
N ALA A 52 -3.50 0.18 -13.41
CA ALA A 52 -4.94 0.20 -13.14
C ALA A 52 -5.24 0.77 -11.75
N SER A 53 -4.48 0.38 -10.73
CA SER A 53 -4.59 0.92 -9.36
C SER A 53 -4.30 2.42 -9.31
N MET A 54 -3.23 2.88 -9.97
CA MET A 54 -2.90 4.31 -10.07
C MET A 54 -4.02 5.12 -10.75
N LEU A 55 -4.55 4.62 -11.86
CA LEU A 55 -5.65 5.27 -12.57
C LEU A 55 -6.91 5.32 -11.72
N LEU A 56 -7.27 4.23 -11.05
CA LEU A 56 -8.40 4.20 -10.11
C LEU A 56 -8.20 5.20 -8.97
N GLY A 57 -6.99 5.31 -8.43
CA GLY A 57 -6.67 6.29 -7.39
C GLY A 57 -6.86 7.74 -7.85
N VAL A 58 -6.40 8.07 -9.06
CA VAL A 58 -6.61 9.40 -9.65
C VAL A 58 -8.09 9.68 -9.88
N VAL A 59 -8.84 8.71 -10.41
CA VAL A 59 -10.29 8.85 -10.63
C VAL A 59 -11.02 9.04 -9.31
N ALA A 60 -10.70 8.24 -8.28
CA ALA A 60 -11.31 8.38 -6.96
C ALA A 60 -10.98 9.74 -6.31
N LEU A 61 -9.73 10.21 -6.43
CA LEU A 61 -9.34 11.53 -5.96
C LEU A 61 -10.14 12.64 -6.65
N TYR A 62 -10.32 12.55 -7.98
CA TYR A 62 -11.11 13.52 -8.74
C TYR A 62 -12.61 13.49 -8.44
N ILE A 63 -13.15 12.35 -7.99
CA ILE A 63 -14.56 12.25 -7.57
C ILE A 63 -14.77 12.84 -6.17
N VAL A 64 -13.81 12.64 -5.26
CA VAL A 64 -13.91 13.09 -3.86
C VAL A 64 -13.57 14.58 -3.72
N ASN A 65 -12.68 15.11 -4.57
CA ASN A 65 -12.26 16.51 -4.60
C ASN A 65 -13.01 17.30 -5.67
#